data_AF-A0A7K8RBF3-F1
#
_entry.id   AF-A0A7K8RBF3-F1
#
_cell.length_a   1.000
_cell.length_b   1.000
_cell.length_c   1.000
_cell.angle_alpha   90.00
_cell.angle_beta   90.00
_cell.angle_gamma   90.00
#
_symmetry.space_group_name_H-M   'P 1'
#
loop_
_entity.id
_entity.type
_entity.pdbx_description
1 polymer ?
#
loop_
_entity_poly.entity_id
_entity_poly.type
_entity_poly.pdbx_seq_one_letter_code
_entity_poly.pdbx_strand_id
1 'polypeptide(L)' 'SMFEPLKETIALLKTYGDEMPPEVHLQLQKLPGRWSNNKKLCLRVAESAAPLQANEAAILRGKCQ' A
#
# COMPACT_ATOMS: atom_id res chain seq x y z
N SER A 1 4.91 -11.42 4.22
CA SER A 1 3.89 -10.79 3.36
C SER A 1 3.15 -9.74 4.19
N MET A 2 2.82 -8.55 3.67
CA MET A 2 2.18 -7.46 4.45
C MET A 2 0.86 -7.88 5.13
N PHE A 3 0.16 -8.88 4.57
CA PHE A 3 -1.14 -9.37 5.06
C PHE A 3 -1.05 -10.71 5.81
N GLU A 4 0.16 -11.18 6.12
CA GLU A 4 0.35 -12.42 6.88
C GLU A 4 -0.25 -12.34 8.30
N PRO A 5 -0.07 -11.23 9.06
CA PRO A 5 -0.66 -11.12 10.40
C PRO A 5 -2.19 -11.25 10.40
N LEU A 6 -2.87 -10.79 9.34
CA LEU A 6 -4.33 -10.95 9.22
C LEU A 6 -4.72 -12.41 9.05
N LYS A 7 -3.95 -13.21 8.30
CA LYS A 7 -4.21 -14.65 8.17
C LYS A 7 -3.99 -15.37 9.49
N GLU A 8 -2.93 -15.01 10.22
CA GLU A 8 -2.60 -15.57 11.53
C GLU A 8 -3.71 -15.28 12.54
N THR A 9 -4.22 -14.04 12.59
CA THR A 9 -5.36 -13.68 13.45
C THR A 9 -6.61 -14.47 13.09
N ILE A 10 -6.93 -14.64 11.81
CA ILE A 10 -8.10 -15.42 11.38
C ILE A 10 -7.94 -16.90 11.77
N ALA A 11 -6.75 -17.46 11.59
CA ALA A 11 -6.45 -18.82 12.00
C ALA A 11 -6.57 -18.99 13.53
N LEU A 12 -6.10 -18.01 14.30
CA LEU A 12 -6.22 -17.99 15.76
C LEU A 12 -7.69 -17.92 16.20
N LEU A 13 -8.49 -17.00 15.65
CA LEU A 13 -9.91 -16.88 15.98
C LEU A 13 -10.67 -18.19 15.68
N LYS A 14 -10.32 -18.86 14.59
CA LYS A 14 -10.87 -20.19 14.27
C LYS A 14 -10.56 -21.23 15.35
N THR A 15 -9.39 -21.17 16.01
CA THR A 15 -9.09 -22.06 17.15
C THR A 15 -9.95 -21.80 18.38
N TYR A 16 -10.49 -20.58 18.53
CA TYR A 16 -11.41 -20.20 19.60
C TYR A 16 -12.89 -20.46 19.25
N GLY A 17 -13.19 -20.98 18.05
CA GLY A 17 -14.54 -21.26 17.59
C GLY A 17 -15.19 -20.12 16.78
N ASP A 18 -14.48 -19.01 16.58
CA ASP A 18 -14.98 -17.87 15.79
C ASP A 18 -14.59 -18.03 14.32
N GLU A 19 -15.54 -18.49 13.50
CA GLU A 19 -15.36 -18.58 12.05
C GLU A 19 -15.69 -17.24 11.36
N MET A 20 -14.77 -16.78 10.52
CA MET A 20 -14.97 -15.54 9.78
C MET A 20 -15.96 -15.73 8.62
N PRO A 21 -16.76 -14.70 8.29
CA PRO A 21 -17.63 -14.74 7.12
C PRO A 21 -16.85 -14.97 5.81
N PRO A 22 -17.45 -15.65 4.80
CA PRO A 22 -16.81 -15.88 3.50
C PRO A 22 -16.30 -14.62 2.80
N GLU A 23 -16.99 -13.49 3.00
CA GLU A 23 -16.61 -12.19 2.47
C GLU A 23 -15.23 -11.75 2.97
N VAL A 24 -14.88 -12.03 4.24
CA VAL A 24 -13.56 -11.68 4.80
C VAL A 24 -12.46 -12.46 4.09
N HIS A 25 -12.67 -13.75 3.82
CA HIS A 25 -11.74 -14.58 3.06
C HIS A 25 -11.55 -14.08 1.63
N LEU A 26 -12.64 -13.69 0.97
CA LEU A 26 -12.62 -13.12 -0.37
C LEU A 26 -11.86 -11.79 -0.42
N GLN A 27 -12.06 -10.92 0.58
CA GLN A 27 -11.33 -9.67 0.70
C GLN A 27 -9.84 -9.91 0.90
N LEU A 28 -9.47 -10.86 1.78
CA LEU A 28 -8.08 -11.21 2.06
C LEU A 28 -7.36 -11.76 0.82
N GLN A 29 -8.05 -12.50 -0.04
CA GLN A 29 -7.52 -12.97 -1.32
C GLN A 29 -7.28 -11.81 -2.32
N LYS A 30 -8.17 -10.82 -2.36
CA LYS A 30 -8.10 -9.68 -3.29
C LYS A 30 -7.11 -8.60 -2.85
N LEU A 31 -6.85 -8.49 -1.55
CA LEU A 31 -6.03 -7.45 -0.91
C LEU A 31 -4.61 -7.32 -1.48
N PRO A 32 -3.83 -8.42 -1.65
CA PRO A 32 -2.49 -8.35 -2.24
C PRO A 32 -2.48 -7.73 -3.64
N GLY A 33 -3.48 -8.06 -4.48
CA GLY A 33 -3.62 -7.51 -5.82
C GLY A 33 -3.90 -6.01 -5.80
N ARG A 34 -4.86 -5.58 -4.98
CA ARG A 34 -5.18 -4.15 -4.80
C ARG A 34 -3.99 -3.36 -4.28
N TRP A 35 -3.27 -3.89 -3.30
CA TRP A 35 -2.06 -3.27 -2.75
C TRP A 35 -0.95 -3.11 -3.79
N SER A 36 -0.72 -4.15 -4.60
CA SER A 36 0.26 -4.09 -5.69
C SER A 36 -0.08 -2.99 -6.69
N ASN A 37 -1.35 -2.88 -7.09
CA ASN A 37 -1.80 -1.83 -8.00
C ASN A 37 -1.65 -0.43 -7.39
N ASN A 38 -1.99 -0.27 -6.11
CA ASN A 38 -1.81 0.99 -5.39
C ASN A 38 -0.34 1.41 -5.35
N LYS A 39 0.57 0.48 -5.01
CA LYS A 39 2.02 0.75 -5.02
C LYS A 39 2.50 1.21 -6.39
N LYS A 40 2.06 0.56 -7.47
CA LYS A 40 2.40 0.97 -8.84
C LYS A 40 1.91 2.38 -9.16
N LEU A 41 0.71 2.74 -8.72
CA LEU A 41 0.18 4.09 -8.89
C LEU A 41 1.02 5.12 -8.12
N CYS A 42 1.33 4.87 -6.85
CA CYS A 42 2.17 5.75 -6.04
C CYS A 42 3.54 5.97 -6.67
N LEU A 43 4.17 4.91 -7.18
CA LEU A 43 5.46 5.00 -7.87
C LEU A 43 5.36 5.86 -9.13
N ARG A 44 4.35 5.64 -9.98
CA ARG A 44 4.14 6.46 -11.19
C ARG A 44 3.95 7.94 -10.86
N VAL A 45 3.18 8.22 -9.80
CA VAL A 45 2.96 9.61 -9.35
C VAL A 45 4.28 10.21 -8.85
N ALA A 46 5.07 9.45 -8.08
CA ALA A 46 6.39 9.91 -7.63
C ALA A 46 7.34 10.20 -8.79
N GLU A 47 7.41 9.31 -9.79
CA GLU A 47 8.19 9.50 -11.02
C GLU A 47 7.75 10.75 -11.78
N SER A 48 6.44 11.00 -11.86
CA SER A 48 5.89 12.19 -12.53
C SER A 48 6.14 13.48 -11.75
N ALA A 49 6.18 13.40 -10.41
CA ALA A 49 6.43 14.55 -9.54
C ALA A 49 7.92 14.91 -9.43
N ALA A 50 8.82 13.95 -9.59
CA ALA A 50 10.27 14.13 -9.48
C ALA A 50 10.83 15.32 -10.30
N PRO A 51 10.53 15.48 -11.61
CA PRO A 51 11.04 16.62 -12.38
C PRO A 51 10.47 17.97 -11.90
N LEU A 52 9.20 17.99 -11.46
CA LEU A 52 8.58 19.21 -10.92
C LEU A 52 9.25 19.63 -9.61
N GLN A 53 9.48 18.67 -8.70
CA GLN A 53 10.21 18.90 -7.46
C GLN A 53 11.64 19.37 -7.71
N ALA A 54 12.33 18.80 -8.72
CA ALA A 54 13.67 19.20 -9.10
C ALA A 54 13.71 20.65 -9.63
N ASN A 55 12.71 21.05 -10.42
CA ASN A 55 12.57 22.41 -10.93
C ASN A 55 12.35 23.43 -9.80
N GLU A 56 11.40 23.16 -8.89
CA GLU A 56 11.16 24.01 -7.73
C GLU A 56 12.42 24.14 -6.85
N ALA A 57 13.11 23.02 -6.61
CA ALA A 57 14.35 23.04 -5.84
C ALA A 57 15.45 23.87 -6.54
N ALA A 58 15.51 23.87 -7.88
CA ALA A 58 16.46 24.70 -8.63
C ALA A 58 16.14 26.19 -8.50
N ILE A 59 14.87 26.58 -8.59
CA ILE A 59 14.42 27.97 -8.40
C ILE A 59 14.78 28.47 -7.00
N LEU A 60 14.52 27.66 -5.97
CA LEU A 60 14.84 28.02 -4.58
C LEU A 60 16.35 28.21 -4.39
N ARG A 61 17.17 27.29 -4.92
CA ARG A 61 18.63 27.44 -4.86
C ARG A 61 19.12 28.72 -5.53
N GLY A 62 18.56 29.07 -6.69
CA GLY A 62 18.91 30.30 -7.40
C GLY A 62 18.52 31.59 -6.67
N LYS A 63 17.49 31.56 -5.81
CA LYS A 63 17.10 32.71 -4.96
C LYS A 63 17.96 32.87 -3.70
N CYS A 64 18.66 31.82 -3.29
CA CYS A 64 19.54 31.83 -2.12
C CYS A 64 21.01 32.16 -2.47
N GLN A 65 21.33 32.29 -3.76
CA GLN A 65 22.57 32.92 -4.24
C GLN A 65 22.35 34.42 -4.42
#